data_AF-A0A0S4U3D6-F1
#
_entry.id   AF-A0A0S4U3D6-F1
#
_cell.length_a   1.000
_cell.length_b   1.000
_cell.length_c   1.000
_cell.angle_alpha   90.00
_cell.angle_beta   90.00
_cell.angle_gamma   90.00
#
_symmetry.space_group_name_H-M   'P 1'
#
loop_
_entity.id
_entity.type
_entity.pdbx_description
1 polymer ?
#
loop_
_entity_poly.entity_id
_entity_poly.type
_entity_poly.pdbx_seq_one_letter_code
_entity_poly.pdbx_strand_id
1 'polypeptide(L)'
;MRRVFHVSHAVPLAAVLCAAPAWSQPAAASAPVASASSADTPPDFGPEHDRISSARAWAEYRYEQAERACYDTFFVTHCIDKAKDVRRTELHAIRERELALDEAERADRAERRDRDRAVRQAQYEAERPQREASEQKNRGDFEQKQEQQRLNEAQRQAEAPQRAANAQAHAQKQSDYDARLKAAQAQGAANAAKRAENAKLYQQKQQDAQQRQKELEERREQSKRRNEQNKSNTSPLGF
;
A
#
# COMPACT_ATOMS: atom_id res chain seq x y z
N MET A 1 32.00 42.20 -48.61
CA MET A 1 30.75 41.68 -49.21
C MET A 1 29.59 42.01 -48.26
N ARG A 2 28.88 43.11 -48.52
CA ARG A 2 27.73 43.56 -47.72
C ARG A 2 26.47 43.04 -48.39
N ARG A 3 25.69 42.19 -47.69
CA ARG A 3 24.36 41.76 -48.15
C ARG A 3 23.30 42.75 -47.66
N VAL A 4 22.54 43.23 -48.62
CA VAL A 4 21.44 44.19 -48.53
C VAL A 4 20.21 43.47 -47.98
N PHE A 5 19.58 44.02 -46.94
CA PHE A 5 18.23 43.65 -46.52
C PHE A 5 17.25 44.63 -47.19
N HIS A 6 16.34 44.13 -48.02
CA HIS A 6 15.22 44.89 -48.55
C HIS A 6 13.97 44.67 -47.70
N VAL A 7 13.46 45.79 -47.19
CA VAL A 7 12.18 45.97 -46.52
C VAL A 7 11.10 46.08 -47.59
N SER A 8 10.19 45.13 -47.66
CA SER A 8 9.03 45.21 -48.56
C SER A 8 7.83 45.80 -47.83
N HIS A 9 7.22 46.77 -48.51
CA HIS A 9 6.25 47.73 -48.01
C HIS A 9 4.81 47.18 -48.01
N ALA A 10 4.03 47.73 -47.09
CA ALA A 10 2.58 47.67 -47.07
C ALA A 10 1.97 48.55 -48.18
N VAL A 11 0.86 48.09 -48.76
CA VAL A 11 -0.03 48.88 -49.62
C VAL A 11 -1.46 48.67 -49.15
N PRO A 12 -2.18 49.73 -48.70
CA PRO A 12 -3.61 49.66 -48.45
C PRO A 12 -4.38 50.04 -49.72
N LEU A 13 -5.38 49.25 -50.10
CA LEU A 13 -6.29 49.61 -51.19
C LEU A 13 -7.63 50.08 -50.63
N ALA A 14 -8.07 51.20 -51.22
CA ALA A 14 -9.15 52.06 -50.80
C ALA A 14 -10.55 51.47 -50.99
N ALA A 15 -11.44 51.94 -50.12
CA ALA A 15 -12.88 51.78 -50.19
C ALA A 15 -13.48 52.54 -51.38
N VAL A 16 -14.42 51.90 -52.08
CA VAL A 16 -15.37 52.57 -52.97
C VAL A 16 -16.78 52.21 -52.51
N LEU A 17 -17.51 53.27 -52.13
CA LEU A 17 -18.92 53.32 -51.83
C LEU A 17 -19.73 53.16 -53.12
N CYS A 18 -20.66 52.21 -53.17
CA CYS A 18 -21.82 52.26 -54.07
C CYS A 18 -23.09 52.11 -53.24
N ALA A 19 -24.00 53.07 -53.42
CA ALA A 19 -25.34 53.09 -52.84
C ALA A 19 -26.39 52.64 -53.87
N ALA A 20 -27.53 52.20 -53.32
CA ALA A 20 -28.82 51.84 -53.93
C ALA A 20 -29.02 50.37 -54.36
N PRO A 21 -30.27 49.87 -54.42
CA PRO A 21 -31.42 50.08 -53.54
C PRO A 21 -31.98 48.74 -53.01
N ALA A 22 -32.96 48.86 -52.11
CA ALA A 22 -33.66 47.74 -51.50
C ALA A 22 -34.54 46.96 -52.52
N TRP A 23 -34.68 45.65 -52.25
CA TRP A 23 -35.66 44.68 -52.75
C TRP A 23 -35.13 43.73 -53.83
N SER A 24 -34.37 42.75 -53.37
CA SER A 24 -34.34 41.39 -53.94
C SER A 24 -33.85 40.49 -52.81
N GLN A 25 -34.75 39.72 -52.20
CA GLN A 25 -34.36 38.65 -51.27
C GLN A 25 -33.73 37.54 -52.12
N PRO A 26 -32.42 37.25 -52.01
CA PRO A 26 -31.93 35.99 -52.50
C PRO A 26 -32.52 34.91 -51.58
N ALA A 27 -33.22 33.96 -52.17
CA ALA A 27 -33.54 32.72 -51.50
C ALA A 27 -32.25 32.20 -50.87
N ALA A 28 -32.24 32.09 -49.54
CA ALA A 28 -31.18 31.42 -48.83
C ALA A 28 -31.18 29.97 -49.34
N ALA A 29 -30.34 29.70 -50.33
CA ALA A 29 -29.90 28.36 -50.63
C ALA A 29 -29.35 27.84 -49.30
N SER A 30 -30.12 26.99 -48.64
CA SER A 30 -29.68 26.22 -47.51
C SER A 30 -28.57 25.34 -48.07
N ALA A 31 -27.33 25.81 -47.97
CA ALA A 31 -26.17 24.98 -48.21
C ALA A 31 -26.37 23.73 -47.36
N PRO A 32 -26.24 22.52 -47.91
CA PRO A 32 -26.24 21.34 -47.06
C PRO A 32 -25.09 21.57 -46.09
N VAL A 33 -25.42 21.72 -44.81
CA VAL A 33 -24.48 21.50 -43.73
C VAL A 33 -24.00 20.08 -43.96
N ALA A 34 -22.82 19.94 -44.55
CA ALA A 34 -22.08 18.69 -44.57
C ALA A 34 -22.05 18.25 -43.11
N SER A 35 -22.82 17.22 -42.80
CA SER A 35 -22.78 16.60 -41.49
C SER A 35 -21.34 16.13 -41.34
N ALA A 36 -20.61 16.78 -40.43
CA ALA A 36 -19.36 16.25 -39.90
C ALA A 36 -19.74 15.01 -39.08
N SER A 37 -20.04 13.93 -39.78
CA SER A 37 -20.41 12.65 -39.20
C SER A 37 -19.13 11.84 -39.02
N SER A 38 -18.86 11.49 -37.76
CA SER A 38 -18.23 10.22 -37.37
C SER A 38 -16.73 10.05 -37.63
N ALA A 39 -15.88 11.07 -37.49
CA ALA A 39 -14.42 10.86 -37.59
C ALA A 39 -13.81 10.08 -36.39
N ASP A 40 -14.53 9.98 -35.26
CA ASP A 40 -14.02 9.34 -34.03
C ASP A 40 -14.64 7.98 -33.71
N THR A 41 -15.65 7.53 -34.48
CA THR A 41 -16.22 6.20 -34.27
C THR A 41 -15.50 5.22 -35.19
N PRO A 42 -14.87 4.15 -34.66
CA PRO A 42 -14.24 3.15 -35.51
C PRO A 42 -15.28 2.54 -36.45
N PRO A 43 -14.89 2.21 -37.69
CA PRO A 43 -15.79 1.57 -38.65
C PRO A 43 -16.34 0.26 -38.07
N ASP A 44 -17.64 0.03 -38.26
CA ASP A 44 -18.29 -1.23 -37.90
C ASP A 44 -18.33 -2.15 -39.12
N PHE A 45 -17.54 -3.23 -39.07
CA PHE A 45 -17.44 -4.22 -40.14
C PHE A 45 -18.46 -5.37 -39.97
N GLY A 46 -19.15 -5.46 -38.82
CA GLY A 46 -20.08 -6.55 -38.51
C GLY A 46 -21.19 -6.75 -39.56
N PRO A 47 -21.89 -5.69 -40.00
CA PRO A 47 -22.94 -5.80 -41.00
C PRO A 47 -22.45 -6.34 -42.36
N GLU A 48 -21.19 -6.06 -42.74
CA GLU A 48 -20.63 -6.60 -43.99
C GLU A 48 -20.28 -8.09 -43.87
N HIS A 49 -19.77 -8.52 -42.72
CA HIS A 49 -19.57 -9.95 -42.43
C HIS A 49 -20.89 -10.73 -42.53
N ASP A 50 -21.97 -10.20 -41.97
CA ASP A 50 -23.29 -10.83 -42.04
C ASP A 50 -23.82 -10.93 -43.49
N ARG A 51 -23.57 -9.91 -44.31
CA ARG A 51 -23.92 -9.92 -45.74
C ARG A 51 -23.12 -10.96 -46.50
N ILE A 52 -21.82 -11.09 -46.25
CA ILE A 52 -20.94 -12.09 -46.88
C ILE A 52 -21.36 -13.51 -46.47
N SER A 53 -21.60 -13.72 -45.17
CA SER A 53 -22.08 -14.99 -44.61
C SER A 53 -23.42 -15.40 -45.23
N SER A 54 -24.39 -14.47 -45.26
CA SER A 54 -25.69 -14.68 -45.88
C SER A 54 -25.57 -14.98 -47.38
N ALA A 55 -24.72 -14.24 -48.10
CA ALA A 55 -24.49 -14.46 -49.54
C ALA A 55 -23.91 -15.86 -49.81
N ARG A 56 -22.99 -16.34 -48.96
CA ARG A 56 -22.44 -17.69 -49.03
C ARG A 56 -23.51 -18.74 -48.79
N ALA A 57 -24.34 -18.59 -47.75
CA ALA A 57 -25.44 -19.50 -47.47
C ALA A 57 -26.43 -19.59 -48.64
N TRP A 58 -26.75 -18.45 -49.27
CA TRP A 58 -27.62 -18.43 -50.45
C TRP A 58 -26.99 -19.07 -51.69
N ALA A 59 -25.68 -18.92 -51.91
CA ALA A 59 -24.97 -19.57 -53.01
C ALA A 59 -24.96 -21.10 -52.85
N GLU A 60 -24.72 -21.59 -51.63
CA GLU A 60 -24.81 -23.01 -51.31
C GLU A 60 -26.23 -23.54 -51.48
N TYR A 61 -27.24 -22.81 -50.98
CA TYR A 61 -28.65 -23.18 -51.18
C TYR A 61 -29.03 -23.27 -52.66
N ARG A 62 -28.61 -22.31 -53.49
CA ARG A 62 -28.85 -22.36 -54.94
C ARG A 62 -28.21 -23.59 -55.59
N TYR A 63 -26.98 -23.92 -55.18
CA TYR A 63 -26.29 -25.11 -55.67
C TYR A 63 -27.03 -26.40 -55.29
N GLU A 64 -27.43 -26.56 -54.03
CA GLU A 64 -28.21 -27.73 -53.56
C GLU A 64 -29.49 -27.93 -54.36
N GLN A 65 -30.20 -26.83 -54.64
CA GLN A 65 -31.43 -26.88 -55.44
C GLN A 65 -31.13 -27.23 -56.92
N ALA A 66 -30.05 -26.69 -57.49
CA ALA A 66 -29.62 -27.01 -58.85
C ALA A 66 -29.18 -28.47 -58.97
N GLU A 67 -28.46 -29.00 -57.98
CA GLU A 67 -28.02 -30.39 -57.95
C GLU A 67 -29.22 -31.35 -57.92
N ARG A 68 -30.23 -31.06 -57.10
CA ARG A 68 -31.49 -31.83 -57.08
C ARG A 68 -32.19 -31.82 -58.44
N ALA A 69 -32.31 -30.65 -59.06
CA ALA A 69 -32.93 -30.51 -60.38
C ALA A 69 -32.13 -31.25 -61.48
N CYS A 70 -30.81 -31.39 -61.33
CA CYS A 70 -29.99 -32.13 -62.29
C CYS A 70 -30.33 -33.63 -62.36
N TYR A 71 -30.81 -34.23 -61.26
CA TYR A 71 -31.22 -35.64 -61.25
C TYR A 71 -32.49 -35.91 -62.06
N ASP A 72 -33.28 -34.87 -62.36
CA ASP A 72 -34.45 -34.97 -63.24
C ASP A 72 -34.08 -34.87 -64.74
N THR A 73 -32.80 -34.70 -65.07
CA THR A 73 -32.31 -34.48 -66.43
C THR A 73 -31.57 -35.70 -66.97
N PHE A 74 -31.66 -35.96 -68.29
CA PHE A 74 -30.99 -37.12 -68.90
C PHE A 74 -29.45 -37.06 -68.82
N PHE A 75 -28.85 -35.86 -68.93
CA PHE A 75 -27.40 -35.66 -68.85
C PHE A 75 -26.95 -35.18 -67.46
N VAL A 76 -27.25 -35.96 -66.42
CA VAL A 76 -27.01 -35.62 -65.01
C VAL A 76 -25.57 -35.13 -64.75
N THR A 77 -24.56 -35.86 -65.22
CA THR A 77 -23.15 -35.54 -64.97
C THR A 77 -22.77 -34.14 -65.50
N HIS A 78 -23.14 -33.84 -66.74
CA HIS A 78 -22.87 -32.53 -67.33
C HIS A 78 -23.62 -31.41 -66.61
N CYS A 79 -24.88 -31.66 -66.21
CA CYS A 79 -25.66 -30.71 -65.44
C CYS A 79 -25.00 -30.38 -64.10
N ILE A 80 -24.55 -31.40 -63.36
CA ILE A 80 -23.87 -31.25 -62.07
C ILE A 80 -22.56 -30.48 -62.24
N ASP A 81 -21.75 -30.77 -63.26
CA ASP A 81 -20.50 -30.05 -63.49
C ASP A 81 -20.75 -28.57 -63.79
N LYS A 82 -21.77 -28.25 -64.59
CA LYS A 82 -22.19 -26.87 -64.82
C LYS A 82 -22.67 -26.18 -63.54
N ALA A 83 -23.43 -26.87 -62.67
CA ALA A 83 -23.86 -26.34 -61.39
C ALA A 83 -22.66 -26.08 -60.45
N LYS A 84 -21.64 -26.95 -60.46
CA LYS A 84 -20.39 -26.76 -59.71
C LYS A 84 -19.60 -25.57 -60.21
N ASP A 85 -19.55 -25.34 -61.53
CA ASP A 85 -18.86 -24.18 -62.11
C ASP A 85 -19.53 -22.87 -61.69
N VAL A 86 -20.87 -22.81 -61.71
CA VAL A 86 -21.63 -21.66 -61.20
C VAL A 86 -21.36 -21.43 -59.71
N ARG A 87 -21.39 -22.49 -58.89
CA ARG A 87 -21.06 -22.37 -57.47
C ARG A 87 -19.64 -21.86 -57.25
N ARG A 88 -18.67 -22.36 -58.02
CA ARG A 88 -17.26 -21.95 -57.90
C ARG A 88 -17.10 -20.46 -58.21
N THR A 89 -17.73 -19.94 -59.26
CA THR A 89 -17.63 -18.52 -59.63
C THR A 89 -18.32 -17.62 -58.61
N GLU A 90 -19.51 -18.00 -58.12
CA GLU A 90 -20.22 -17.26 -57.06
C GLU A 90 -19.41 -17.20 -55.76
N LEU A 91 -18.89 -18.35 -55.29
CA LEU A 91 -18.07 -18.42 -54.08
C LEU A 91 -16.75 -17.66 -54.23
N HIS A 92 -16.16 -17.63 -55.43
CA HIS A 92 -14.96 -16.84 -55.71
C HIS A 92 -15.23 -15.34 -55.53
N ALA A 93 -16.30 -14.82 -56.10
CA ALA A 93 -16.69 -13.41 -55.96
C ALA A 93 -17.06 -13.05 -54.51
N ILE A 94 -17.61 -13.99 -53.72
CA ILE A 94 -17.84 -13.80 -52.29
C ILE A 94 -16.50 -13.72 -51.54
N ARG A 95 -15.55 -14.61 -51.84
CA ARG A 95 -14.24 -14.63 -51.22
C ARG A 95 -13.40 -13.39 -51.51
N GLU A 96 -13.48 -12.84 -52.72
CA GLU A 96 -12.80 -11.57 -53.05
C GLU A 96 -13.30 -10.42 -52.17
N ARG A 97 -14.61 -10.37 -51.90
CA ARG A 97 -15.19 -9.37 -50.98
C ARG A 97 -14.74 -9.58 -49.53
N GLU A 98 -14.68 -10.83 -49.07
CA GLU A 98 -14.17 -11.19 -47.74
C GLU A 98 -12.71 -10.75 -47.56
N LEU A 99 -11.85 -11.04 -48.54
CA LEU A 99 -10.44 -10.62 -48.50
C LEU A 99 -10.27 -9.09 -48.49
N ALA A 100 -11.11 -8.36 -49.23
CA ALA A 100 -11.10 -6.90 -49.22
C ALA A 100 -11.52 -6.34 -47.86
N LEU A 101 -12.54 -6.95 -47.22
CA LEU A 101 -12.98 -6.59 -45.87
C LEU A 101 -11.88 -6.84 -44.84
N ASP A 102 -11.22 -8.01 -44.89
CA ASP A 102 -10.13 -8.37 -44.00
C ASP A 102 -8.90 -7.45 -44.15
N GLU A 103 -8.58 -7.02 -45.38
CA GLU A 103 -7.52 -6.04 -45.63
C GLU A 103 -7.87 -4.68 -45.01
N ALA A 104 -9.11 -4.21 -45.18
CA ALA A 104 -9.57 -2.96 -44.59
C ALA A 104 -9.51 -3.00 -43.05
N GLU A 105 -9.93 -4.11 -42.43
CA GLU A 105 -9.82 -4.31 -40.99
C GLU A 105 -8.36 -4.32 -40.50
N ARG A 106 -7.46 -4.98 -41.23
CA ARG A 106 -6.04 -5.01 -40.89
C ARG A 106 -5.43 -3.62 -40.98
N ALA A 107 -5.79 -2.84 -41.99
CA ALA A 107 -5.37 -1.46 -42.16
C ALA A 107 -5.87 -0.56 -41.01
N ASP A 108 -7.16 -0.64 -40.65
CA ASP A 108 -7.72 0.10 -39.51
C ASP A 108 -6.98 -0.23 -38.20
N ARG A 109 -6.80 -1.52 -37.90
CA ARG A 109 -6.07 -1.94 -36.70
C ARG A 109 -4.61 -1.45 -36.71
N ALA A 110 -3.97 -1.36 -37.88
CA ALA A 110 -2.62 -0.81 -37.99
C ALA A 110 -2.61 0.69 -37.69
N GLU A 111 -3.52 1.46 -38.31
CA GLU A 111 -3.63 2.90 -38.08
C GLU A 111 -3.92 3.23 -36.61
N ARG A 112 -4.83 2.49 -35.97
CA ARG A 112 -5.13 2.65 -34.54
C ARG A 112 -3.91 2.41 -33.67
N ARG A 113 -3.12 1.36 -33.95
CA ARG A 113 -1.87 1.11 -33.21
C ARG A 113 -0.85 2.22 -33.39
N ASP A 114 -0.73 2.76 -34.60
CA ASP A 114 0.19 3.86 -34.90
C ASP A 114 -0.23 5.15 -34.21
N ARG A 115 -1.54 5.45 -34.20
CA ARG A 115 -2.11 6.57 -33.44
C ARG A 115 -1.86 6.43 -31.95
N ASP A 116 -2.14 5.26 -31.36
CA ASP A 116 -1.89 4.99 -29.95
C ASP A 116 -0.40 5.09 -29.60
N ARG A 117 0.48 4.62 -30.50
CA ARG A 117 1.93 4.76 -30.34
C ARG A 117 2.35 6.23 -30.38
N ALA A 118 1.83 7.02 -31.31
CA ALA A 118 2.12 8.44 -31.40
C ALA A 118 1.66 9.20 -30.15
N VAL A 119 0.47 8.90 -29.63
CA VAL A 119 -0.04 9.49 -28.39
C VAL A 119 0.85 9.12 -27.20
N ARG A 120 1.20 7.84 -27.03
CA ARG A 120 2.11 7.41 -25.95
C ARG A 120 3.49 8.04 -26.06
N GLN A 121 4.02 8.16 -27.26
CA GLN A 121 5.30 8.82 -27.50
C GLN A 121 5.23 10.31 -27.14
N ALA A 122 4.18 11.01 -27.57
CA ALA A 122 3.98 12.42 -27.24
C ALA A 122 3.85 12.64 -25.72
N GLN A 123 3.11 11.78 -25.02
CA GLN A 123 3.02 11.80 -23.55
C GLN A 123 4.38 11.54 -22.90
N TYR A 124 5.11 10.52 -23.38
CA TYR A 124 6.44 10.22 -22.88
C TYR A 124 7.40 11.41 -23.07
N GLU A 125 7.37 12.07 -24.22
CA GLU A 125 8.19 13.24 -24.53
C GLU A 125 7.80 14.45 -23.68
N ALA A 126 6.50 14.70 -23.49
CA ALA A 126 5.99 15.78 -22.63
C ALA A 126 6.41 15.60 -21.16
N GLU A 127 6.44 14.36 -20.67
CA GLU A 127 6.83 14.03 -19.30
C GLU A 127 8.35 13.91 -19.08
N ARG A 128 9.15 13.82 -20.15
CA ARG A 128 10.62 13.68 -20.03
C ARG A 128 11.28 14.66 -19.07
N PRO A 129 11.08 15.99 -19.19
CA PRO A 129 11.76 16.93 -18.29
C PRO A 129 11.38 16.73 -16.82
N GLN A 130 10.13 16.36 -16.54
CA GLN A 130 9.69 16.07 -15.17
C GLN A 130 10.35 14.79 -14.63
N ARG A 131 10.42 13.73 -15.45
CA ARG A 131 11.10 12.49 -15.07
C ARG A 131 12.58 12.72 -14.84
N GLU A 132 13.26 13.42 -15.75
CA GLU A 132 14.68 13.79 -15.60
C GLU A 132 14.92 14.62 -14.34
N ALA A 133 14.08 15.64 -14.06
CA ALA A 133 14.17 16.42 -12.83
C ALA A 133 13.98 15.57 -11.56
N SER A 134 13.03 14.62 -11.60
CA SER A 134 12.79 13.70 -10.48
C SER A 134 13.97 12.74 -10.26
N GLU A 135 14.57 12.24 -11.33
CA GLU A 135 15.76 11.38 -11.25
C GLU A 135 16.95 12.13 -10.68
N GLN A 136 17.18 13.37 -11.12
CA GLN A 136 18.26 14.21 -10.57
C GLN A 136 18.04 14.50 -9.09
N LYS A 137 16.81 14.82 -8.68
CA LYS A 137 16.47 15.00 -7.27
C LYS A 137 16.72 13.73 -6.47
N ASN A 138 16.29 12.57 -6.97
CA ASN A 138 16.48 11.29 -6.29
C ASN A 138 17.97 10.93 -6.15
N ARG A 139 18.79 11.22 -7.17
CA ARG A 139 20.25 11.05 -7.11
C ARG A 139 20.87 11.95 -6.03
N GLY A 140 20.51 13.24 -6.03
CA GLY A 140 20.97 14.19 -5.01
C GLY A 140 20.55 13.79 -3.59
N ASP A 141 19.29 13.38 -3.40
CA ASP A 141 18.77 12.92 -2.11
C ASP A 141 19.50 11.64 -1.63
N PHE A 142 19.87 10.74 -2.55
CA PHE A 142 20.63 9.53 -2.24
C PHE A 142 22.07 9.86 -1.81
N GLU A 143 22.75 10.74 -2.53
CA GLU A 143 24.10 11.19 -2.21
C GLU A 143 24.15 11.90 -0.84
N GLN A 144 23.21 12.82 -0.58
CA GLN A 144 23.09 13.48 0.72
C GLN A 144 22.86 12.49 1.85
N LYS A 145 21.98 11.49 1.66
CA LYS A 145 21.77 10.43 2.66
C LYS A 145 23.03 9.61 2.90
N GLN A 146 23.80 9.29 1.87
CA GLN A 146 25.08 8.59 2.05
C GLN A 146 26.05 9.44 2.86
N GLU A 147 26.17 10.73 2.56
CA GLU A 147 27.04 11.64 3.32
C GLU A 147 26.59 11.74 4.78
N GLN A 148 25.30 11.95 5.02
CA GLN A 148 24.75 11.99 6.38
C GLN A 148 25.04 10.71 7.16
N GLN A 149 24.93 9.53 6.52
CA GLN A 149 25.27 8.27 7.16
C GLN A 149 26.76 8.20 7.53
N ARG A 150 27.65 8.65 6.65
CA ARG A 150 29.10 8.73 6.95
C ARG A 150 29.39 9.66 8.12
N LEU A 151 28.74 10.84 8.16
CA LEU A 151 28.89 11.78 9.27
C LEU A 151 28.35 11.21 10.58
N ASN A 152 27.17 10.57 10.56
CA ASN A 152 26.58 9.92 11.74
C ASN A 152 27.44 8.75 12.24
N GLU A 153 28.05 7.99 11.35
CA GLU A 153 29.00 6.92 11.70
C GLU A 153 30.26 7.51 12.34
N ALA A 154 30.85 8.55 11.74
CA ALA A 154 32.00 9.24 12.29
C ALA A 154 31.72 9.84 13.68
N GLN A 155 30.55 10.46 13.88
CA GLN A 155 30.11 10.97 15.18
C GLN A 155 29.95 9.83 16.21
N ARG A 156 29.26 8.74 15.84
CA ARG A 156 29.08 7.59 16.73
C ARG A 156 30.40 6.96 17.14
N GLN A 157 31.38 6.91 16.23
CA GLN A 157 32.73 6.41 16.52
C GLN A 157 33.51 7.38 17.42
N ALA A 158 33.43 8.69 17.17
CA ALA A 158 34.04 9.71 18.01
C ALA A 158 33.48 9.71 19.45
N GLU A 159 32.17 9.49 19.60
CA GLU A 159 31.50 9.42 20.91
C GLU A 159 31.60 8.06 21.59
N ALA A 160 32.08 7.01 20.90
CA ALA A 160 32.21 5.66 21.45
C ALA A 160 32.98 5.59 22.78
N PRO A 161 34.17 6.22 22.94
CA PRO A 161 34.89 6.19 24.22
C PRO A 161 34.11 6.89 25.34
N GLN A 162 33.45 8.01 25.05
CA GLN A 162 32.65 8.73 26.04
C GLN A 162 31.41 7.92 26.44
N ARG A 163 30.74 7.25 25.49
CA ARG A 163 29.62 6.34 25.76
C ARG A 163 30.06 5.14 26.60
N ALA A 164 31.24 4.57 26.33
CA ALA A 164 31.80 3.50 27.14
C ALA A 164 32.10 3.95 28.58
N ALA A 165 32.73 5.13 28.75
CA ALA A 165 32.98 5.72 30.06
C ALA A 165 31.68 6.00 30.84
N ASN A 166 30.67 6.55 30.17
CA ASN A 166 29.35 6.78 30.76
C ASN A 166 28.69 5.46 31.19
N ALA A 167 28.73 4.42 30.33
CA ALA A 167 28.19 3.10 30.66
C ALA A 167 28.87 2.47 31.88
N GLN A 168 30.20 2.58 31.97
CA GLN A 168 30.96 2.13 33.14
C GLN A 168 30.57 2.89 34.41
N ALA A 169 30.47 4.23 34.33
CA ALA A 169 30.05 5.06 35.45
C ALA A 169 28.62 4.73 35.92
N HIS A 170 27.71 4.43 34.99
CA HIS A 170 26.36 3.97 35.33
C HIS A 170 26.35 2.60 35.99
N ALA A 171 27.13 1.64 35.49
CA ALA A 171 27.26 0.32 36.09
C ALA A 171 27.80 0.39 37.53
N GLN A 172 28.81 1.24 37.77
CA GLN A 172 29.35 1.48 39.12
C GLN A 172 28.30 2.06 40.07
N LYS A 173 27.54 3.06 39.61
CA LYS A 173 26.45 3.64 40.43
C LYS A 173 25.38 2.60 40.79
N GLN A 174 25.05 1.70 39.87
CA GLN A 174 24.11 0.61 40.13
C GLN A 174 24.66 -0.37 41.17
N SER A 175 25.91 -0.82 41.02
CA SER A 175 26.53 -1.71 42.02
C SER A 175 26.64 -1.08 43.40
N ASP A 176 26.95 0.21 43.47
CA ASP A 176 27.03 0.94 44.73
C ASP A 176 25.64 1.07 45.38
N TYR A 177 24.61 1.32 44.59
CA TYR A 177 23.23 1.38 45.06
C TYR A 177 22.79 0.01 45.60
N ASP A 178 23.04 -1.07 44.86
CA ASP A 178 22.72 -2.43 45.28
C ASP A 178 23.47 -2.85 46.55
N ALA A 179 24.75 -2.47 46.66
CA ALA A 179 25.55 -2.70 47.86
C ALA A 179 24.99 -1.95 49.07
N ARG A 180 24.59 -0.68 48.89
CA ARG A 180 23.93 0.11 49.95
C ARG A 180 22.60 -0.50 50.38
N LEU A 181 21.81 -0.99 49.43
CA LEU A 181 20.54 -1.65 49.73
C LEU A 181 20.75 -2.94 50.53
N LYS A 182 21.70 -3.79 50.12
CA LYS A 182 22.06 -5.02 50.86
C LYS A 182 22.59 -4.71 52.25
N ALA A 183 23.47 -3.70 52.38
CA ALA A 183 23.98 -3.27 53.67
C ALA A 183 22.86 -2.77 54.59
N ALA A 184 21.93 -1.97 54.07
CA ALA A 184 20.76 -1.50 54.81
C ALA A 184 19.84 -2.64 55.24
N GLN A 185 19.61 -3.63 54.38
CA GLN A 185 18.84 -4.84 54.71
C GLN A 185 19.52 -5.67 55.80
N ALA A 186 20.83 -5.91 55.69
CA ALA A 186 21.61 -6.65 56.68
C ALA A 186 21.62 -5.95 58.04
N GLN A 187 21.79 -4.62 58.05
CA GLN A 187 21.70 -3.81 59.26
C GLN A 187 20.27 -3.85 59.84
N GLY A 188 19.25 -3.76 59.01
CA GLY A 188 17.84 -3.90 59.40
C GLY A 188 17.55 -5.27 60.05
N ALA A 189 18.06 -6.34 59.46
CA ALA A 189 17.94 -7.70 59.98
C ALA A 189 18.69 -7.89 61.31
N ALA A 190 19.93 -7.40 61.42
CA ALA A 190 20.70 -7.44 62.66
C ALA A 190 20.02 -6.66 63.79
N ASN A 191 19.48 -5.47 63.49
CA ASN A 191 18.73 -4.66 64.44
C ASN A 191 17.39 -5.32 64.82
N ALA A 192 16.72 -6.00 63.88
CA ALA A 192 15.52 -6.79 64.17
C ALA A 192 15.84 -8.00 65.09
N ALA A 193 16.93 -8.72 64.83
CA ALA A 193 17.40 -9.80 65.68
C ALA A 193 17.72 -9.33 67.11
N LYS A 194 18.47 -8.23 67.25
CA LYS A 194 18.74 -7.60 68.56
C LYS A 194 17.46 -7.21 69.29
N ARG A 195 16.47 -6.64 68.59
CA ARG A 195 15.16 -6.31 69.18
C ARG A 195 14.43 -7.57 69.65
N ALA A 196 14.46 -8.66 68.88
CA ALA A 196 13.85 -9.93 69.25
C ALA A 196 14.53 -10.56 70.48
N GLU A 197 15.86 -10.54 70.56
CA GLU A 197 16.61 -11.01 71.74
C GLU A 197 16.32 -10.18 72.99
N ASN A 198 16.35 -8.84 72.87
CA ASN A 198 15.99 -7.95 73.97
C ASN A 198 14.56 -8.18 74.46
N ALA A 199 13.61 -8.43 73.55
CA ALA A 199 12.24 -8.77 73.90
C ALA A 199 12.16 -10.11 74.66
N LYS A 200 12.87 -11.15 74.22
CA LYS A 200 12.96 -12.44 74.93
C LYS A 200 13.56 -12.29 76.33
N LEU A 201 14.66 -11.55 76.46
CA LEU A 201 15.29 -11.28 77.75
C LEU A 201 14.36 -10.50 78.69
N TYR A 202 13.60 -9.55 78.15
CA TYR A 202 12.60 -8.81 78.93
C TYR A 202 11.47 -9.72 79.41
N GLN A 203 10.95 -10.60 78.54
CA GLN A 203 9.93 -11.59 78.90
C GLN A 203 10.43 -12.57 79.98
N GLN A 204 11.66 -13.08 79.86
CA GLN A 204 12.29 -13.93 80.88
C GLN A 204 12.42 -13.19 82.21
N LYS A 205 12.92 -11.94 82.21
CA LYS A 205 12.99 -11.12 83.44
C LYS A 205 11.63 -10.91 84.08
N GLN A 206 10.56 -10.74 83.30
CA GLN A 206 9.21 -10.65 83.84
C GLN A 206 8.75 -11.96 84.49
N GLN A 207 9.00 -13.10 83.85
CA GLN A 207 8.68 -14.42 84.41
C GLN A 207 9.47 -14.70 85.70
N ASP A 208 10.78 -14.43 85.71
CA ASP A 208 11.65 -14.59 86.88
C ASP A 208 11.23 -13.68 88.04
N ALA A 209 10.78 -12.46 87.73
CA ALA A 209 10.25 -11.55 88.75
C ALA A 209 8.95 -12.08 89.34
N GLN A 210 8.03 -12.62 88.52
CA GLN A 210 6.81 -13.25 89.00
C GLN A 210 7.09 -14.52 89.82
N GLN A 211 8.03 -15.37 89.39
CA GLN A 211 8.42 -16.56 90.15
C GLN A 211 9.04 -16.19 91.50
N ARG A 212 9.95 -15.22 91.54
CA ARG A 212 10.51 -14.72 92.79
C ARG A 212 9.46 -14.15 93.72
N GLN A 213 8.46 -13.43 93.20
CA GLN A 213 7.35 -12.95 94.02
C GLN A 213 6.57 -14.11 94.65
N LYS A 214 6.24 -15.14 93.87
CA LYS A 214 5.58 -16.35 94.37
C LYS A 214 6.41 -17.08 95.41
N GLU A 215 7.71 -17.30 95.16
CA GLU A 215 8.61 -17.97 96.10
C GLU A 215 8.74 -17.19 97.43
N LEU A 216 8.79 -15.86 97.37
CA LEU A 216 8.81 -15.00 98.56
C LEU A 216 7.49 -15.07 99.34
N GLU A 217 6.35 -15.13 98.65
CA GLU A 217 5.03 -15.30 99.26
C GLU A 217 4.89 -16.69 99.91
N GLU A 218 5.26 -17.76 99.21
CA GLU A 218 5.31 -19.12 99.74
C GLU A 218 6.24 -19.23 100.95
N ARG A 219 7.44 -18.63 100.89
CA ARG A 219 8.36 -18.60 102.03
C ARG A 219 7.78 -17.83 103.22
N ARG A 220 7.04 -16.73 102.98
CA ARG A 220 6.32 -15.98 104.03
C ARG A 220 5.20 -16.82 104.64
N GLU A 221 4.41 -17.50 103.82
CA GLU A 221 3.34 -18.39 104.28
C GLU A 221 3.89 -19.60 105.04
N GLN A 222 4.94 -20.24 104.54
CA GLN A 222 5.61 -21.34 105.23
C GLN A 222 6.22 -20.89 106.56
N SER A 223 6.78 -19.68 106.60
CA SER A 223 7.24 -19.08 107.87
C SER A 223 6.09 -18.80 108.83
N LYS A 224 4.93 -18.32 108.34
CA LYS A 224 3.70 -18.16 109.14
C LYS A 224 3.20 -19.50 109.65
N ARG A 225 3.07 -20.52 108.80
CA ARG A 225 2.67 -21.88 109.16
C ARG A 225 3.62 -22.51 110.16
N ARG A 226 4.94 -22.35 110.00
CA ARG A 226 5.94 -22.81 110.96
C ARG A 226 5.83 -22.05 112.29
N ASN A 227 5.54 -20.75 112.27
CA ASN A 227 5.25 -19.98 113.49
C ASN A 227 3.95 -20.42 114.16
N GLU A 228 2.87 -20.68 113.41
CA GLU A 228 1.59 -21.18 113.92
C GLU A 228 1.72 -22.60 114.47
N GLN A 229 2.47 -23.48 113.80
CA GLN A 229 2.82 -24.81 114.33
C GLN A 229 3.64 -24.70 115.62
N ASN A 230 4.64 -23.81 115.68
CA ASN A 230 5.37 -23.52 116.91
C ASN A 230 4.46 -22.92 118.00
N LYS A 231 3.43 -22.14 117.64
CA LYS A 231 2.43 -21.59 118.57
C LYS A 231 1.44 -22.65 119.05
N SER A 232 1.03 -23.58 118.19
CA SER A 232 0.19 -24.73 118.55
C SER A 232 0.95 -25.77 119.39
N ASN A 233 2.27 -25.85 119.23
CA ASN A 233 3.17 -26.58 120.11
C ASN A 233 3.49 -25.80 121.40
N THR A 234 2.98 -24.56 121.57
CA THR A 234 3.20 -23.75 122.77
C THR A 234 1.89 -23.13 123.28
N SER A 235 1.08 -23.94 123.98
CA SER A 235 0.33 -23.57 125.20
C SER A 235 -0.75 -24.59 125.59
N PRO A 236 -1.21 -24.65 126.86
CA PRO A 236 -0.54 -24.25 128.11
C PRO A 236 -0.90 -25.19 129.30
N LEU A 237 0.02 -26.05 129.71
CA LEU A 237 0.14 -26.68 131.04
C LEU A 237 1.62 -27.05 131.14
N GLY A 238 2.46 -26.61 132.07
CA GLY A 238 2.39 -25.86 133.32
C GLY A 238 3.80 -25.94 133.92
N PHE A 239 4.07 -25.14 134.97
CA PHE A 239 5.35 -24.96 135.69
C PHE A 239 6.35 -23.97 135.11
#